data_AF-A0A966WN05-F1
#
_entry.id   AF-A0A966WN05-F1
#
_cell.length_a   1.000
_cell.length_b   1.000
_cell.length_c   1.000
_cell.angle_alpha   90.00
_cell.angle_beta   90.00
_cell.angle_gamma   90.00
#
_symmetry.space_group_name_H-M   'P 1'
#
loop_
_entity.id
_entity.type
_entity.pdbx_description
1 polymer ?
#
loop_
_entity_poly.entity_id
_entity_poly.type
_entity_poly.pdbx_seq_one_letter_code
_entity_poly.pdbx_strand_id
1 'polypeptide(L)' 'GTLFDLASKHPQLGERAAGVIARGVRNRTSPGGAGPEPVARQYEQYCAQMNLLRASSDL' A
#
# COMPACT_ATOMS: atom_id res chain seq x y z
N GLY A 1 -5.49 13.42 20.86
CA GLY A 1 -5.52 11.95 20.86
C GLY A 1 -5.54 11.48 19.43
N THR A 2 -4.61 10.61 19.07
CA THR A 2 -4.54 9.99 17.75
C THR A 2 -5.47 8.77 17.69
N LEU A 3 -5.74 8.27 16.48
CA LEU A 3 -6.48 7.01 16.31
C LEU A 3 -5.75 5.84 16.98
N PHE A 4 -4.40 5.88 17.00
CA PHE A 4 -3.57 4.95 17.75
C PHE A 4 -3.88 5.00 19.25
N ASP A 5 -3.87 6.21 19.84
CA ASP A 5 -4.15 6.39 21.28
C ASP A 5 -5.56 5.91 21.66
N LEU A 6 -6.54 6.11 20.76
CA LEU A 6 -7.91 5.66 20.95
C LEU A 6 -8.00 4.13 20.90
N ALA A 7 -7.32 3.49 19.94
CA ALA A 7 -7.31 2.05 19.80
C ALA A 7 -6.61 1.35 20.97
N SER A 8 -5.44 1.85 21.40
CA SER A 8 -4.69 1.30 22.54
C SER A 8 -5.50 1.33 23.84
N LYS A 9 -6.32 2.36 24.05
CA LYS A 9 -7.13 2.52 25.27
C LYS A 9 -8.48 1.81 25.23
N HIS A 10 -8.90 1.28 24.07
CA HIS A 10 -10.23 0.68 23.92
C HIS A 10 -10.22 -0.79 24.37
N PRO A 11 -11.09 -1.19 25.33
CA PRO A 11 -11.03 -2.52 25.97
C PRO A 11 -11.13 -3.73 25.02
N GLN A 12 -11.80 -3.56 23.87
CA GLN A 12 -11.99 -4.64 22.89
C GLN A 12 -10.98 -4.62 21.74
N LEU A 13 -10.20 -3.54 21.58
CA LEU A 13 -9.27 -3.37 20.46
C LEU A 13 -7.83 -3.54 20.93
N GLY A 14 -7.45 -2.76 21.94
CA GLY A 14 -6.13 -2.76 22.56
C GLY A 14 -4.97 -2.64 21.59
N GLU A 15 -3.82 -3.15 22.02
CA GLU A 15 -2.53 -3.05 21.33
C GLU A 15 -2.53 -3.66 19.92
N ARG A 16 -3.34 -4.69 19.68
CA ARG A 16 -3.39 -5.34 18.36
C ARG A 16 -3.93 -4.38 17.29
N ALA A 17 -5.02 -3.68 17.59
CA ALA A 17 -5.59 -2.70 16.67
C ALA A 17 -4.67 -1.49 16.50
N ALA A 18 -4.04 -1.04 17.59
CA ALA A 18 -3.04 0.02 17.56
C ALA A 18 -1.86 -0.34 16.65
N GLY A 19 -1.39 -1.59 16.71
CA GLY A 19 -0.36 -2.12 15.82
C GLY A 19 -0.75 -2.13 14.33
N VAL A 20 -2.04 -2.37 14.01
CA VAL A 20 -2.55 -2.27 12.63
C VAL A 20 -2.50 -0.82 12.14
N ILE A 21 -2.91 0.13 12.99
CA ILE A 21 -2.88 1.57 12.68
C ILE A 21 -1.44 2.04 12.48
N ALA A 22 -0.52 1.66 13.38
CA ALA A 22 0.89 2.04 13.32
C ALA A 22 1.59 1.58 12.03
N ARG A 23 1.21 0.41 11.50
CA ARG A 23 1.75 -0.11 10.23
C ARG A 23 1.20 0.63 9.00
N GLY A 24 0.04 1.26 9.11
CA GLY A 24 -0.56 2.08 8.06
C GLY A 24 -0.65 1.36 6.71
N VAL A 25 -0.22 2.04 5.64
CA VAL A 25 -0.27 1.52 4.26
C VAL A 25 0.62 0.29 4.03
N ARG A 26 1.60 0.01 4.91
CA ARG A 26 2.53 -1.12 4.76
C ARG A 26 1.84 -2.47 4.77
N ASN A 27 0.64 -2.57 5.36
CA ASN A 27 -0.16 -3.80 5.40
C ASN A 27 -1.05 -4.01 4.14
N ARG A 28 -1.06 -3.08 3.17
CA ARG A 28 -1.88 -3.17 1.96
C ARG A 28 -1.17 -4.01 0.89
N THR A 29 -0.95 -5.29 1.17
CA THR A 29 -0.07 -6.19 0.38
C THR A 29 -0.76 -7.01 -0.71
N SER A 30 -2.08 -6.91 -0.86
CA SER A 30 -2.80 -7.57 -1.95
C SER A 30 -2.37 -7.05 -3.33
N PRO A 31 -2.56 -7.81 -4.43
CA PRO A 31 -2.45 -7.28 -5.78
C PRO A 31 -3.28 -6.00 -5.95
N GLY A 32 -2.72 -4.97 -6.59
CA GLY A 32 -3.36 -3.64 -6.70
C GLY A 32 -3.37 -2.80 -5.41
N GLY A 33 -2.79 -3.30 -4.32
CA GLY A 33 -2.70 -2.61 -3.05
C GLY A 33 -1.74 -1.41 -3.06
N ALA A 34 -1.85 -0.58 -2.03
CA ALA A 34 -0.98 0.59 -1.82
C ALA A 34 0.27 0.29 -0.96
N GLY A 35 0.53 -0.99 -0.67
CA GLY A 35 1.73 -1.40 0.04
C GLY A 35 2.98 -1.22 -0.83
N PRO A 36 4.17 -1.09 -0.23
CA PRO A 36 5.40 -0.80 -0.96
C PRO A 36 5.72 -1.84 -2.03
N GLU A 37 5.51 -3.12 -1.75
CA GLU A 37 5.74 -4.20 -2.72
C GLU A 37 4.73 -4.16 -3.89
N PRO A 38 3.39 -4.13 -3.67
CA PRO A 38 2.45 -3.98 -4.78
C PRO A 38 2.68 -2.73 -5.64
N VAL A 39 3.03 -1.59 -5.02
CA VAL A 39 3.30 -0.34 -5.75
C VAL A 39 4.56 -0.46 -6.61
N ALA A 40 5.63 -1.08 -6.11
CA ALA A 40 6.83 -1.32 -6.90
C ALA A 40 6.53 -2.14 -8.17
N ARG A 41 5.77 -3.25 -8.02
CA ARG A 41 5.38 -4.07 -9.17
C ARG A 41 4.51 -3.31 -10.17
N GLN A 42 3.56 -2.50 -9.68
CA GLN A 42 2.71 -1.67 -10.55
C GLN A 42 3.54 -0.65 -11.34
N TYR A 43 4.54 -0.05 -10.70
CA TYR A 43 5.43 0.89 -11.36
C TYR A 43 6.27 0.23 -12.46
N GLU A 44 6.85 -0.94 -12.16
CA GLU A 44 7.58 -1.74 -13.16
C GLU A 44 6.71 -2.09 -14.37
N GLN A 45 5.48 -2.57 -14.12
CA GLN A 45 4.52 -2.91 -15.17
C GLN A 45 4.11 -1.67 -15.99
N TYR A 46 3.89 -0.54 -15.34
CA TYR A 46 3.57 0.72 -16.01
C TYR A 46 4.70 1.15 -16.93
N CYS A 47 5.94 1.16 -16.44
CA CYS A 47 7.11 1.52 -17.24
C CYS A 47 7.27 0.59 -18.46
N ALA A 48 7.11 -0.72 -18.26
CA ALA A 48 7.15 -1.69 -19.35
C ALA A 48 6.08 -1.39 -20.42
N GLN A 49 4.84 -1.13 -20.00
CA GLN A 49 3.74 -0.81 -20.91
C GLN A 49 3.96 0.50 -21.67
N MET A 50 4.47 1.53 -21.00
CA MET A 50 4.75 2.81 -21.64
C MET A 50 5.85 2.70 -22.70
N ASN A 51 6.87 1.86 -22.46
CA ASN A 51 7.91 1.60 -23.45
C ASN A 51 7.36 0.90 -24.69
N LEU A 52 6.47 -0.09 -24.51
CA LEU A 52 5.82 -0.79 -25.62
C LEU A 52 4.94 0.16 -26.46
N LEU A 53 4.17 1.02 -25.81
CA LEU A 53 3.33 2.01 -26.49
C LEU A 53 4.14 3.02 -27.29
N ARG A 54 5.26 3.50 -26.73
CA ARG A 54 6.19 4.40 -27.45
C ARG A 54 6.78 3.73 -28.69
N ALA A 55 7.31 2.52 -28.54
CA ALA A 55 7.88 1.77 -29.66
C ALA A 55 6.85 1.47 -30.76
N SER A 56 5.57 1.33 -30.41
CA SER A 56 4.48 1.12 -31.36
C SER A 56 3.98 2.40 -32.03
N SER A 57 4.34 3.58 -31.49
CA SER A 57 3.99 4.89 -32.03
C SER A 57 5.05 5.43 -33.01
N ASP A 58 6.23 4.79 -33.07
CA ASP A 58 7.35 5.13 -33.95
C ASP A 58 7.36 4.32 -35.27
N LEU A 59 6.30 3.54 -35.54
CA LEU A 59 6.01 2.79 -36.78
C LEU A 59 4.88 3.46 -37.56
#